data_AF-X1JGI6-F1
#
_entry.id   AF-X1JGI6-F1
#
_cell.length_a   1.000
_cell.length_b   1.000
_cell.length_c   1.000
_cell.angle_alpha   90.00
_cell.angle_beta   90.00
_cell.angle_gamma   90.00
#
_symmetry.space_group_name_H-M   'P 1'
#
loop_
_entity.id
_entity.type
_entity.pdbx_description
1 polymer ?
#
loop_
_entity_poly.entity_id
_entity_poly.type
_entity_poly.pdbx_seq_one_letter_code
_entity_poly.pdbx_strand_id
1 'polypeptide(L)'
;LELDRIPKSLTIIGAGAIGLEFAYFFNEMGTEVKVIEMLPHIAYQMDTEIASYLLKSLENEGIDFALASKVTKIDKNGISYTRENGKTEMMQSEFVLNATGRKPNLENIGLDEIGVLYDAEGIKTDLQGKTSVFAE
;
A
#
# COMPACT_ATOMS: atom_id res chain seq x y z
N LEU A 1 -12.11 1.07 7.67
CA LEU A 1 -12.64 -0.19 7.14
C LEU A 1 -13.98 -0.42 7.82
N GLU A 2 -15.04 -0.64 7.05
CA GLU A 2 -16.33 -1.04 7.61
C GLU A 2 -16.39 -2.57 7.55
N LEU A 3 -15.94 -3.21 8.63
CA LEU A 3 -15.95 -4.66 8.79
C LEU A 3 -16.86 -5.02 9.97
N ASP A 4 -17.76 -5.96 9.77
CA ASP A 4 -18.70 -6.42 10.81
C ASP A 4 -18.05 -7.39 11.81
N ARG A 5 -16.86 -7.91 11.48
CA ARG A 5 -16.08 -8.82 12.32
C ARG A 5 -14.58 -8.71 12.03
N ILE A 6 -13.78 -9.22 12.96
CA ILE A 6 -12.34 -9.45 12.73
C ILE A 6 -12.19 -10.57 11.70
N PRO A 7 -11.42 -10.38 10.61
CA PRO A 7 -11.20 -11.40 9.60
C PRO A 7 -10.33 -12.54 10.16
N LYS A 8 -10.49 -13.76 9.65
CA LYS A 8 -9.60 -14.88 10.01
C LYS A 8 -8.23 -14.73 9.37
N SER A 9 -8.18 -14.22 8.14
CA SER A 9 -6.94 -13.97 7.41
C SER A 9 -7.04 -12.73 6.53
N LEU A 10 -5.94 -11.99 6.43
CA LEU A 10 -5.85 -10.75 5.69
C LEU A 10 -4.55 -10.71 4.88
N THR A 11 -4.68 -10.53 3.56
CA THR A 11 -3.54 -10.18 2.71
C THR A 11 -3.48 -8.68 2.53
N ILE A 12 -2.33 -8.09 2.83
CA ILE A 12 -2.07 -6.67 2.61
C ILE A 12 -1.10 -6.54 1.43
N ILE A 13 -1.44 -5.71 0.44
CA ILE A 13 -0.59 -5.43 -0.71
C ILE A 13 0.04 -4.05 -0.51
N GLY A 14 1.35 -4.01 -0.34
CA GLY A 14 2.11 -2.82 -0.01
C GLY A 14 2.53 -2.78 1.47
N ALA A 15 3.83 -2.60 1.71
CA ALA A 15 4.48 -2.47 3.01
C ALA A 15 4.94 -1.03 3.29
N GLY A 16 4.17 -0.05 2.80
CA GLY A 16 4.27 1.35 3.26
C GLY A 16 3.63 1.55 4.63
N ALA A 17 3.66 2.78 5.16
CA ALA A 17 3.17 3.11 6.51
C ALA A 17 1.76 2.53 6.79
N ILE A 18 0.79 2.79 5.91
CA ILE A 18 -0.59 2.31 6.05
C ILE A 18 -0.63 0.77 6.11
N GLY A 19 0.09 0.10 5.22
CA GLY A 19 0.10 -1.36 5.16
C GLY A 19 0.65 -1.98 6.44
N LEU A 20 1.74 -1.42 6.97
CA LEU A 20 2.38 -1.89 8.20
C LEU A 20 1.53 -1.62 9.45
N GLU A 21 0.90 -0.45 9.55
CA GLU A 21 0.00 -0.10 10.65
C GLU A 21 -1.18 -1.08 10.73
N PHE A 22 -1.82 -1.36 9.58
CA PHE A 22 -2.91 -2.34 9.54
C PHE A 22 -2.42 -3.77 9.73
N ALA A 23 -1.21 -4.11 9.27
CA ALA A 23 -0.64 -5.43 9.49
C ALA A 23 -0.51 -5.72 10.98
N TYR A 24 0.10 -4.78 11.72
CA TYR A 24 0.24 -4.90 13.17
C TYR A 24 -1.13 -4.93 13.87
N PHE A 25 -2.01 -3.98 13.55
CA PHE A 25 -3.34 -3.89 14.17
C PHE A 25 -4.15 -5.19 14.02
N PHE A 26 -4.25 -5.77 12.81
CA PHE A 26 -5.02 -6.99 12.61
C PHE A 26 -4.34 -8.22 13.20
N ASN A 27 -3.01 -8.28 13.18
CA ASN A 27 -2.24 -9.36 13.82
C ASN A 27 -2.49 -9.40 15.34
N GLU A 28 -2.43 -8.24 16.01
CA GLU A 28 -2.77 -8.11 17.44
C GLU A 28 -4.20 -8.56 17.76
N MET A 29 -5.13 -8.39 16.82
CA MET A 29 -6.51 -8.87 16.94
C MET A 29 -6.68 -10.36 16.63
N GLY A 30 -5.60 -11.08 16.33
CA GLY A 30 -5.60 -12.53 16.05
C GLY A 30 -5.90 -12.90 14.60
N THR A 31 -5.80 -11.97 13.65
CA THR A 31 -5.90 -12.25 12.21
C THR A 31 -4.60 -12.86 11.71
N GLU A 32 -4.65 -13.88 10.87
CA GLU A 32 -3.47 -14.33 10.10
C GLU A 32 -3.13 -13.30 9.02
N VAL A 33 -2.06 -12.53 9.22
CA VAL A 33 -1.67 -11.43 8.32
C VAL A 33 -0.50 -11.84 7.44
N LYS A 34 -0.65 -11.58 6.14
CA LYS A 34 0.45 -11.66 5.17
C LYS A 34 0.57 -10.37 4.36
N VAL A 35 1.77 -9.80 4.32
CA VAL A 35 2.07 -8.59 3.55
C VAL A 35 2.85 -8.98 2.29
N ILE A 36 2.40 -8.53 1.12
CA ILE A 36 3.10 -8.70 -0.16
C ILE A 36 3.63 -7.32 -0.58
N GLU A 37 4.93 -7.21 -0.77
CA GLU A 37 5.61 -5.98 -1.18
C GLU A 37 6.48 -6.24 -2.41
N MET A 38 6.38 -5.34 -3.39
CA MET A 38 7.14 -5.41 -4.63
C MET A 38 8.61 -5.09 -4.42
N LEU A 39 8.93 -4.20 -3.48
CA LEU A 39 10.29 -3.83 -3.11
C LEU A 39 10.95 -4.88 -2.20
N PRO A 40 12.30 -4.92 -2.14
CA PRO A 40 13.03 -5.85 -1.27
C PRO A 40 13.05 -5.42 0.20
N HIS A 41 12.44 -4.30 0.56
CA HIS A 41 12.39 -3.75 1.92
C HIS A 41 11.02 -3.15 2.21
N ILE A 42 10.66 -3.09 3.50
CA ILE A 42 9.47 -2.39 3.98
C ILE A 42 9.76 -0.91 4.22
N ALA A 43 8.71 -0.10 4.43
CA ALA A 43 8.84 1.29 4.85
C ALA A 43 9.83 2.11 3.99
N TYR A 44 9.63 2.10 2.66
CA TYR A 44 10.59 2.64 1.68
C TYR A 44 11.03 4.11 1.87
N GLN A 45 10.31 4.89 2.68
CA GLN A 45 10.67 6.28 3.02
C GLN A 45 11.60 6.38 4.24
N MET A 46 11.79 5.29 4.97
CA MET A 46 12.65 5.21 6.15
C MET A 46 14.07 4.77 5.77
N ASP A 47 15.01 5.06 6.67
CA ASP A 47 16.34 4.48 6.60
C ASP A 47 16.27 2.94 6.64
N THR A 48 17.09 2.30 5.81
CA THR A 48 17.04 0.85 5.57
C THR A 48 17.44 0.04 6.79
N GLU A 49 18.31 0.55 7.66
CA GLU A 49 18.67 -0.11 8.91
C GLU A 49 17.47 -0.12 9.86
N ILE A 50 16.80 1.03 10.01
CA ILE A 50 15.60 1.15 10.85
C ILE A 50 14.46 0.28 10.31
N ALA A 51 14.24 0.29 8.99
CA ALA A 51 13.23 -0.55 8.34
C ALA A 51 13.51 -2.05 8.56
N SER A 52 14.78 -2.46 8.58
CA SER A 52 15.18 -3.85 8.84
C SER A 52 14.92 -4.27 10.29
N TYR A 53 15.13 -3.37 11.26
CA TYR A 53 14.78 -3.62 12.65
C TYR A 53 13.26 -3.75 12.83
N LEU A 54 12.48 -2.86 12.18
CA LEU A 54 11.03 -2.93 12.20
C LEU A 54 10.52 -4.24 11.58
N LEU A 55 11.06 -4.65 10.43
CA LEU A 55 10.68 -5.90 9.77
C LEU A 55 10.85 -7.09 10.71
N LYS A 56 12.03 -7.23 11.32
CA LYS A 56 12.30 -8.31 12.29
C LYS A 56 11.35 -8.27 13.48
N SER A 57 11.02 -7.07 13.98
CA SER A 57 10.06 -6.92 15.06
C SER A 57 8.68 -7.43 14.65
N LEU A 58 8.19 -7.05 13.46
CA LEU A 58 6.88 -7.45 12.97
C LEU A 58 6.81 -8.95 12.63
N GLU A 59 7.88 -9.52 12.08
CA GLU A 59 7.99 -10.97 11.85
C GLU A 59 7.96 -11.74 13.18
N ASN A 60 8.62 -11.23 14.23
CA ASN A 60 8.60 -11.86 15.56
C ASN A 60 7.20 -11.82 16.20
N GLU A 61 6.38 -10.82 15.89
CA GLU A 61 4.97 -10.75 16.32
C GLU A 61 4.05 -11.69 15.49
N GLY A 62 4.58 -12.36 14.45
CA GLY A 62 3.86 -13.37 13.68
C GLY A 62 3.33 -12.93 12.32
N ILE A 63 3.71 -11.74 11.83
CA ILE A 63 3.30 -11.24 10.51
C ILE A 63 4.19 -11.85 9.42
N ASP A 64 3.59 -12.46 8.39
CA ASP A 64 4.34 -13.02 7.26
C ASP A 64 4.59 -11.96 6.17
N PHE A 65 5.79 -11.95 5.60
CA PHE A 65 6.19 -11.01 4.56
C PHE A 65 6.66 -11.74 3.30
N ALA A 66 6.08 -11.36 2.16
CA ALA A 66 6.59 -11.67 0.83
C ALA A 66 7.16 -10.38 0.21
N LEU A 67 8.43 -10.10 0.49
CA LEU A 67 9.18 -9.01 -0.14
C LEU A 67 9.66 -9.40 -1.54
N ALA A 68 10.09 -8.41 -2.33
CA ALA A 68 10.52 -8.58 -3.72
C ALA A 68 9.52 -9.40 -4.55
N SER A 69 8.23 -9.14 -4.32
CA SER A 69 7.10 -9.95 -4.79
C SER A 69 6.03 -9.07 -5.43
N LYS A 70 5.83 -9.22 -6.73
CA LYS A 70 4.84 -8.44 -7.48
C LYS A 70 3.53 -9.19 -7.57
N VAL A 71 2.44 -8.63 -7.04
CA VAL A 71 1.09 -9.13 -7.30
C VAL A 71 0.77 -9.01 -8.79
N THR A 72 0.38 -10.11 -9.42
CA THR A 72 0.10 -10.21 -10.85
C THR A 72 -1.38 -10.38 -11.13
N LYS A 73 -2.14 -10.97 -10.21
CA LYS A 73 -3.57 -11.20 -10.37
C LYS A 73 -4.29 -11.32 -9.03
N ILE A 74 -5.49 -10.77 -8.96
CA ILE A 74 -6.44 -11.00 -7.87
C ILE A 74 -7.75 -11.44 -8.54
N ASP A 75 -8.22 -12.64 -8.22
CA ASP A 75 -9.49 -13.15 -8.72
C ASP A 75 -10.18 -14.04 -7.67
N LYS A 76 -11.30 -14.68 -8.06
CA LYS A 76 -12.07 -15.56 -7.19
C LYS A 76 -11.29 -16.76 -6.62
N ASN A 77 -10.16 -17.12 -7.22
CA ASN A 77 -9.30 -18.21 -6.78
C ASN A 77 -8.24 -17.75 -5.77
N GLY A 78 -8.04 -16.43 -5.62
CA GLY A 78 -7.10 -15.84 -4.65
C GLY A 78 -6.18 -14.78 -5.26
N ILE A 79 -5.04 -14.57 -4.59
CA ILE A 79 -3.99 -13.63 -4.96
C ILE A 79 -2.83 -14.40 -5.55
N SER A 80 -2.42 -14.05 -6.78
CA SER A 80 -1.19 -14.53 -7.41
C SER A 80 -0.13 -13.45 -7.39
N TYR A 81 1.09 -13.83 -7.00
CA TYR A 81 2.24 -12.94 -7.04
C TYR A 81 3.48 -13.67 -7.57
N THR A 82 4.35 -12.93 -8.23
CA THR A 82 5.61 -13.43 -8.78
C THR A 82 6.75 -12.84 -7.99
N ARG A 83 7.61 -13.70 -7.45
CA ARG A 83 8.85 -13.31 -6.75
C ARG A 83 9.91 -12.87 -7.76
N GLU A 84 10.91 -12.15 -7.29
CA GLU A 84 12.04 -11.69 -8.11
C GLU A 84 12.76 -12.83 -8.87
N ASN A 85 12.79 -14.05 -8.31
CA ASN A 85 13.34 -15.23 -8.98
C ASN A 85 12.45 -15.82 -10.10
N GLY A 86 11.33 -15.17 -10.44
CA GLY A 86 10.38 -15.61 -11.46
C GLY A 86 9.38 -16.67 -11.00
N LYS A 87 9.51 -17.20 -9.78
CA LYS A 87 8.55 -18.16 -9.22
C LYS A 87 7.23 -17.46 -8.92
N THR A 88 6.14 -18.04 -9.43
CA THR A 88 4.79 -17.58 -9.12
C THR A 88 4.21 -18.41 -7.98
N GLU A 89 3.61 -17.73 -7.02
CA GLU A 89 2.91 -18.31 -5.87
C GLU A 89 1.46 -17.82 -5.86
N MET A 90 0.58 -18.63 -5.28
CA MET A 90 -0.84 -18.32 -5.13
C MET A 90 -1.24 -18.56 -3.68
N MET A 91 -2.06 -17.67 -3.15
CA MET A 91 -2.61 -17.79 -1.80
C MET A 91 -4.06 -17.33 -1.75
N GLN A 92 -4.76 -17.72 -0.69
CA GLN A 92 -6.12 -17.25 -0.38
C GLN A 92 -6.14 -16.56 0.98
N SER A 93 -6.99 -15.57 1.11
CA SER A 93 -7.30 -14.87 2.35
C SER A 93 -8.76 -14.45 2.36
N GLU A 94 -9.32 -14.25 3.55
CA GLU A 94 -10.72 -13.82 3.67
C GLU A 94 -10.91 -12.41 3.11
N PHE A 95 -9.93 -11.53 3.36
CA PHE A 95 -9.91 -10.17 2.84
C PHE A 95 -8.55 -9.80 2.24
N VAL A 96 -8.60 -8.85 1.30
CA VAL A 96 -7.42 -8.19 0.74
C VAL A 96 -7.51 -6.70 1.00
N LEU A 97 -6.46 -6.13 1.60
CA LEU A 97 -6.28 -4.70 1.74
C LEU A 97 -5.23 -4.23 0.72
N ASN A 98 -5.65 -3.39 -0.23
CA ASN A 98 -4.72 -2.72 -1.13
C ASN A 98 -4.19 -1.42 -0.50
N ALA A 99 -2.92 -1.43 -0.12
CA ALA A 99 -2.21 -0.32 0.51
C ALA A 99 -1.00 0.15 -0.33
N THR A 100 -1.03 0.01 -1.66
CA THR A 100 0.09 0.34 -2.55
C THR A 100 0.38 1.84 -2.70
N GLY A 101 -0.48 2.70 -2.16
CA GLY A 101 -0.28 4.15 -2.20
C GLY A 101 -1.59 4.92 -2.37
N ARG A 102 -1.45 6.19 -2.73
CA ARG A 102 -2.57 7.12 -2.94
C ARG A 102 -2.35 7.87 -4.24
N LYS A 103 -3.42 8.13 -4.98
CA LYS A 103 -3.41 8.99 -6.16
C LYS A 103 -4.11 10.31 -5.82
N PRO A 104 -3.62 11.46 -6.30
CA PRO A 104 -4.38 12.70 -6.25
C PRO A 104 -5.76 12.54 -6.89
N ASN A 105 -6.77 13.17 -6.31
CA ASN A 105 -8.11 13.22 -6.90
C ASN A 105 -8.22 14.45 -7.81
N LEU A 106 -8.20 14.21 -9.13
CA LEU A 106 -8.10 15.26 -10.16
C LEU A 106 -9.27 15.24 -11.15
N GLU A 107 -10.08 14.19 -11.11
CA GLU A 107 -11.12 13.93 -12.10
C GLU A 107 -12.41 14.66 -11.72
N ASN A 108 -13.06 15.29 -12.71
CA ASN A 108 -14.38 15.91 -12.56
C ASN A 108 -14.47 17.03 -11.50
N ILE A 109 -13.39 17.77 -11.27
CA ILE A 109 -13.36 18.91 -10.31
C ILE A 109 -13.18 20.29 -10.99
N GLY A 110 -13.26 20.35 -12.32
CA GLY A 110 -13.27 21.62 -13.04
C GLY A 110 -11.90 22.24 -13.35
N LEU A 111 -10.79 21.47 -13.23
CA LEU A 111 -9.43 22.02 -13.34
C LEU A 111 -9.11 22.58 -14.73
N ASP A 112 -9.58 21.89 -15.78
CA ASP A 112 -9.34 22.29 -17.17
C ASP A 112 -10.10 23.58 -17.51
N GLU A 113 -11.33 23.70 -17.01
CA GLU A 113 -12.24 24.82 -17.25
C GLU A 113 -11.72 26.13 -16.68
N ILE A 114 -10.99 26.06 -15.56
CA ILE A 114 -10.38 27.23 -14.91
C ILE A 114 -8.90 27.43 -15.30
N GLY A 115 -8.31 26.50 -16.07
CA GLY A 115 -6.91 26.60 -16.52
C GLY A 115 -5.86 26.35 -15.44
N VAL A 116 -6.17 25.53 -14.41
CA VAL A 116 -5.18 25.11 -13.41
C VAL A 116 -4.21 24.12 -14.03
N LEU A 117 -2.91 24.30 -13.81
CA LEU A 117 -1.88 23.35 -14.22
C LEU A 117 -1.82 22.18 -13.24
N TYR A 118 -1.93 20.96 -13.76
CA TYR A 118 -1.81 19.72 -13.00
C TYR A 118 -1.24 18.60 -13.88
N ASP A 119 -0.75 17.53 -13.26
CA ASP A 119 -0.39 16.28 -13.94
C ASP A 119 -0.76 15.07 -13.09
N ALA A 120 -0.24 13.89 -13.43
CA ALA A 120 -0.53 12.65 -12.71
C ALA A 120 -0.09 12.67 -11.23
N GLU A 121 0.83 13.57 -10.86
CA GLU A 121 1.32 13.73 -9.48
C GLU A 121 0.51 14.75 -8.67
N GLY A 122 -0.34 15.56 -9.32
CA GLY A 122 -1.25 16.47 -8.65
C GLY A 122 -1.30 17.88 -9.26
N ILE A 123 -1.99 18.78 -8.58
CA ILE A 123 -2.05 20.21 -8.90
C ILE A 123 -0.69 20.84 -8.65
N LYS A 124 -0.19 21.62 -9.61
CA LYS A 124 1.09 22.32 -9.48
C LYS A 124 0.93 23.59 -8.66
N THR A 125 1.85 23.77 -7.72
CA THR A 125 1.88 24.96 -6.87
C THR A 125 3.27 25.56 -6.80
N ASP A 126 3.34 26.86 -6.51
CA ASP A 126 4.57 27.51 -6.08
C ASP A 126 4.92 27.17 -4.62
N LEU A 127 6.01 27.75 -4.10
CA LEU A 127 6.48 27.54 -2.73
C LEU A 127 5.52 28.09 -1.65
N GLN A 128 4.55 28.92 -2.02
CA GLN A 128 3.51 29.45 -1.14
C GLN A 128 2.22 28.62 -1.22
N GLY A 129 2.18 27.56 -2.04
CA GLY A 129 0.98 26.76 -2.26
C GLY A 129 -0.01 27.39 -3.24
N LYS A 130 0.37 28.42 -4.00
CA LYS A 130 -0.50 29.05 -5.01
C LYS A 130 -0.50 28.25 -6.29
N THR A 131 -1.68 28.10 -6.90
CA THR A 131 -1.86 27.46 -8.21
C THR A 131 -1.45 28.39 -9.36
N SER A 132 -1.52 27.90 -10.59
CA SER A 132 -1.23 28.68 -11.80
C SER A 132 -2.25 29.77 -12.14
N VAL A 133 -3.44 29.75 -11.52
CA VAL A 133 -4.50 30.72 -11.78
C VAL A 133 -4.49 31.77 -10.68
N PHE A 134 -4.45 33.04 -11.08
CA PHE A 134 -4.55 34.18 -10.18
C PHE A 134 -5.94 34.81 -10.33
N ALA A 135 -6.62 35.05 -9.21
CA ALA A 135 -7.77 35.94 -9.20
C ALA A 135 -7.25 37.38 -9.36
N GLU A 136 -7.80 38.11 -10.34
CA GLU A 136 -7.61 39.57 -10.46
C GLU A 136 -8.22 40.33 -9.28
#